data_AF-A0A964QWS5-F1
#
_entry.id   AF-A0A964QWS5-F1
#
_cell.length_a   1.000
_cell.length_b   1.000
_cell.length_c   1.000
_cell.angle_alpha   90.00
_cell.angle_beta   90.00
_cell.angle_gamma   90.00
#
_symmetry.space_group_name_H-M   'P 1'
#
loop_
_entity.id
_entity.type
_entity.pdbx_description
1 polymer ?
#
loop_
_entity_poly.entity_id
_entity_poly.type
_entity_poly.pdbx_seq_one_letter_code
_entity_poly.pdbx_strand_id
1 'polypeptide(L)'
;MEYLKYTLWPLVKVRGLHLWWALKYGGKKRIPPELILGQMEKSLKRFSENMEQAFRTMPANLSDSEKREMIDLLCVAKELEEEMRRFDAERKGGI
;
A
#
# COMPACT_ATOMS: atom_id res chain seq x y z
N MET A 1 4.40 4.88 23.63
CA MET A 1 3.14 4.18 23.31
C MET A 1 2.72 4.33 21.85
N GLU A 2 3.02 5.46 21.18
CA GLU A 2 2.66 5.64 19.76
C GLU A 2 3.39 4.70 18.80
N TYR A 3 4.70 4.49 18.97
CA TYR A 3 5.48 3.59 18.11
C TYR A 3 4.89 2.17 17.99
N LEU A 4 4.47 1.57 19.12
CA LEU A 4 3.79 0.27 19.11
C LEU A 4 2.49 0.30 18.29
N LYS A 5 1.70 1.37 18.42
CA LYS A 5 0.43 1.52 17.72
C LYS A 5 0.63 1.73 16.22
N TYR A 6 1.64 2.49 15.82
CA TYR A 6 1.87 2.81 14.40
C TYR A 6 2.78 1.81 13.68
N THR A 7 3.58 1.03 14.41
CA THR A 7 4.53 0.05 13.80
C THR A 7 4.06 -1.39 13.97
N LEU A 8 3.60 -1.80 15.15
CA LEU A 8 3.20 -3.20 15.41
C LEU A 8 1.76 -3.49 15.01
N TRP A 9 0.84 -2.56 15.22
CA TRP A 9 -0.57 -2.78 14.87
C TRP A 9 -0.81 -3.04 13.38
N PRO A 10 -0.17 -2.33 12.43
CA PRO A 10 -0.31 -2.63 11.01
C PRO A 10 0.20 -4.03 10.66
N LEU A 11 1.31 -4.44 11.27
CA LEU A 11 1.89 -5.77 11.11
C LEU A 11 0.95 -6.87 11.58
N VAL A 12 0.35 -6.70 12.77
CA VAL A 12 -0.66 -7.63 13.31
C VAL A 12 -1.88 -7.68 12.41
N LYS A 13 -2.35 -6.53 11.91
CA LYS A 13 -3.51 -6.44 11.03
C LYS A 13 -3.29 -7.15 9.69
N VAL A 14 -2.14 -6.94 9.05
CA VAL A 14 -1.78 -7.60 7.78
C VAL A 14 -1.67 -9.11 7.97
N ARG A 15 -0.98 -9.55 9.03
CA ARG A 15 -0.86 -10.98 9.34
C ARG A 15 -2.20 -11.61 9.67
N GLY A 16 -3.05 -10.94 10.44
CA GLY A 16 -4.39 -11.40 10.79
C GLY A 16 -5.29 -11.56 9.56
N LEU A 17 -5.29 -10.58 8.66
CA LEU A 17 -6.05 -10.64 7.41
C LEU A 17 -5.59 -11.81 6.53
N HIS A 18 -4.27 -11.97 6.37
CA HIS A 18 -3.71 -13.06 5.60
C HIS A 18 -4.00 -14.44 6.23
N LEU A 19 -3.96 -14.54 7.57
CA LEU A 19 -4.29 -15.77 8.29
C LEU A 19 -5.77 -16.11 8.10
N TRP A 20 -6.66 -15.11 8.15
CA TRP A 20 -8.08 -15.28 7.87
C TRP A 20 -8.33 -15.77 6.44
N TRP A 21 -7.64 -15.23 5.43
CA TRP A 21 -7.72 -15.76 4.07
C TRP A 21 -7.19 -17.18 3.96
N ALA A 22 -6.07 -17.50 4.62
CA ALA A 22 -5.54 -18.85 4.63
C ALA A 22 -6.54 -19.85 5.23
N LEU A 23 -7.26 -19.47 6.29
CA LEU A 23 -8.33 -20.29 6.86
C LEU A 23 -9.53 -20.40 5.91
N LYS A 24 -10.00 -19.28 5.37
CA LYS A 24 -11.18 -19.22 4.48
C LYS A 24 -11.01 -20.02 3.18
N TYR A 25 -9.82 -19.97 2.59
CA TYR A 25 -9.53 -20.64 1.30
C TYR A 25 -8.84 -22.01 1.47
N GLY A 26 -8.66 -22.48 2.71
CA GLY A 26 -8.09 -23.81 2.97
C GLY A 26 -6.60 -23.93 2.66
N GLY A 27 -5.85 -22.85 2.83
CA GLY A 27 -4.39 -22.81 2.70
C GLY A 27 -3.88 -21.59 1.92
N LYS A 28 -2.63 -21.20 2.19
CA LYS A 28 -1.99 -20.01 1.59
C LYS A 28 -1.92 -20.06 0.07
N LYS A 29 -1.75 -21.26 -0.52
CA LYS A 29 -1.65 -21.47 -1.97
C LYS A 29 -2.99 -21.39 -2.71
N ARG A 30 -4.11 -21.36 -1.97
CA ARG A 30 -5.47 -21.32 -2.52
C ARG A 30 -6.10 -19.92 -2.43
N ILE A 31 -5.36 -18.95 -1.90
CA ILE A 31 -5.85 -17.56 -1.82
C ILE A 31 -5.91 -17.02 -3.25
N PRO A 32 -7.08 -16.52 -3.71
CA PRO A 32 -7.20 -16.01 -5.06
C PRO A 32 -6.28 -14.79 -5.27
N PRO A 33 -5.46 -14.76 -6.34
CA PRO A 33 -4.51 -13.68 -6.56
C PRO A 33 -5.18 -12.32 -6.76
N GLU A 34 -6.37 -12.28 -7.37
CA GLU A 34 -7.19 -11.05 -7.48
C GLU A 34 -7.55 -10.45 -6.12
N LEU A 35 -7.67 -11.28 -5.09
CA LEU A 35 -8.05 -10.84 -3.75
C LEU A 35 -6.87 -10.18 -3.02
N ILE A 36 -5.66 -10.67 -3.27
CA ILE A 36 -4.41 -10.05 -2.80
C ILE A 36 -4.20 -8.73 -3.56
N LEU A 37 -4.32 -8.75 -4.88
CA LEU A 37 -4.13 -7.58 -5.74
C LEU A 37 -5.13 -6.45 -5.40
N GLY A 38 -6.42 -6.76 -5.26
CA GLY A 38 -7.42 -5.75 -4.90
C GLY A 38 -7.18 -5.14 -3.51
N GLN A 39 -6.62 -5.92 -2.57
CA GLN A 39 -6.22 -5.40 -1.27
C GLN A 39 -4.96 -4.53 -1.35
N MET A 40 -4.01 -4.87 -2.21
CA MET A 40 -2.84 -4.04 -2.50
C MET A 40 -3.26 -2.71 -3.12
N GLU A 41 -4.14 -2.72 -4.12
CA GLU A 41 -4.66 -1.52 -4.79
C GLU A 41 -5.35 -0.58 -3.79
N LYS A 42 -6.21 -1.15 -2.94
CA LYS A 42 -6.88 -0.40 -1.88
C LYS A 42 -5.90 0.21 -0.87
N SER A 43 -4.81 -0.51 -0.56
CA SER A 43 -3.79 -0.03 0.37
C SER A 43 -2.95 1.08 -0.25
N LEU A 44 -2.60 0.95 -1.54
CA LEU A 44 -1.85 1.94 -2.29
C LEU A 44 -2.65 3.23 -2.50
N LYS A 45 -3.93 3.12 -2.87
CA LYS A 45 -4.84 4.27 -2.96
C LYS A 45 -4.89 5.06 -1.65
N ARG A 46 -5.06 4.35 -0.53
CA ARG A 46 -5.08 4.97 0.80
C ARG A 46 -3.73 5.61 1.16
N PHE A 47 -2.63 5.00 0.74
CA PHE A 47 -1.30 5.58 0.92
C PHE A 47 -1.14 6.88 0.14
N SER A 48 -1.54 6.90 -1.13
CA SER A 48 -1.54 8.10 -1.97
C SER A 48 -2.38 9.23 -1.37
N GLU A 49 -3.62 8.93 -0.96
CA GLU A 49 -4.50 9.90 -0.28
C GLU A 49 -3.87 10.47 1.01
N ASN A 50 -3.24 9.63 1.82
CA ASN A 50 -2.55 10.07 3.03
C ASN A 50 -1.34 10.95 2.72
N MET A 51 -0.58 10.63 1.67
CA MET A 51 0.59 11.40 1.26
C MET A 51 0.19 12.76 0.68
N GLU A 52 -0.88 12.82 -0.12
CA GLU A 52 -1.46 14.10 -0.57
C GLU A 52 -1.93 14.95 0.61
N GLN A 53 -2.59 14.34 1.60
CA GLN A 53 -3.04 15.06 2.78
C GLN A 53 -1.85 15.57 3.60
N ALA A 54 -0.83 14.75 3.79
CA ALA A 54 0.40 15.14 4.48
C ALA A 54 1.10 16.30 3.76
N PHE A 55 1.11 16.30 2.42
CA PHE A 55 1.67 17.39 1.62
C PHE A 55 0.88 18.70 1.78
N ARG A 56 -0.46 18.61 1.86
CA ARG A 56 -1.31 19.80 2.09
C ARG A 56 -1.15 20.38 3.49
N THR A 57 -0.86 19.55 4.49
CA THR A 57 -0.65 19.97 5.88
C THR A 57 0.82 20.23 6.22
N MET A 58 1.69 20.25 5.20
CA MET A 58 3.12 20.34 5.35
C MET A 58 3.52 21.71 5.93
N PRO A 59 4.22 21.77 7.09
CA PRO A 59 4.60 23.04 7.69
C PRO A 59 5.66 23.76 6.84
N ALA A 60 5.53 25.09 6.71
CA ALA A 60 6.39 25.89 5.82
C ALA A 60 7.89 25.88 6.20
N ASN A 61 8.22 25.42 7.41
CA ASN A 61 9.56 25.40 7.99
C ASN A 61 10.34 24.10 7.73
N LEU A 62 9.84 23.21 6.87
CA LEU A 62 10.56 21.97 6.54
C LEU A 62 11.83 22.23 5.76
N SER A 63 12.87 21.47 6.10
CA SER A 63 14.15 21.49 5.38
C SER A 63 13.96 21.02 3.94
N ASP A 64 14.86 21.45 3.05
CA ASP A 64 14.82 21.02 1.65
C ASP A 64 15.05 19.50 1.49
N SER A 65 15.72 18.86 2.45
CA SER A 65 15.87 17.40 2.50
C SER A 65 14.56 16.68 2.80
N GLU A 66 13.79 17.14 3.78
CA GLU A 66 12.51 16.51 4.14
C GLU A 66 11.46 16.69 3.03
N LYS A 67 11.47 17.85 2.35
CA LYS A 67 10.63 18.09 1.17
C LYS A 67 10.99 17.13 0.03
N ARG A 68 12.29 16.89 -0.19
CA ARG A 68 12.77 15.97 -1.22
C ARG A 68 12.38 14.52 -0.91
N GLU A 69 12.56 14.07 0.33
CA GLU A 69 12.14 12.71 0.74
C GLU A 69 10.64 12.50 0.54
N MET A 70 9.81 13.51 0.83
CA MET A 70 8.38 13.42 0.60
C MET A 70 8.01 13.33 -0.89
N ILE A 71 8.70 14.08 -1.75
CA ILE A 71 8.52 14.01 -3.21
C ILE A 71 8.97 12.64 -3.73
N ASP A 72 10.09 12.11 -3.24
CA ASP A 72 10.57 10.78 -3.62
C ASP A 72 9.56 9.69 -3.22
N LEU A 73 8.98 9.77 -2.01
CA LEU A 73 7.93 8.85 -1.57
C LEU A 73 6.66 8.94 -2.44
N LEU A 74 6.28 10.14 -2.89
CA LEU A 74 5.17 10.33 -3.83
C LEU A 74 5.47 9.74 -5.21
N CYS A 75 6.70 9.88 -5.70
CA CYS A 75 7.15 9.27 -6.96
C CYS A 75 7.09 7.74 -6.88
N VAL A 76 7.62 7.15 -5.80
CA VAL A 76 7.56 5.70 -5.57
C VAL A 76 6.11 5.20 -5.50
N ALA A 77 5.21 5.96 -4.85
CA ALA A 77 3.79 5.61 -4.80
C ALA A 77 3.16 5.54 -6.19
N LYS A 78 3.46 6.51 -7.06
CA LYS A 78 2.97 6.55 -8.45
C LYS A 78 3.54 5.42 -9.29
N GLU A 79 4.83 5.14 -9.15
CA GLU A 79 5.49 4.06 -9.88
C GLU A 79 4.87 2.70 -9.53
N LEU A 80 4.60 2.45 -8.25
CA LEU A 80 3.86 1.28 -7.77
C LEU A 80 2.43 1.21 -8.34
N GLU A 81 1.76 2.35 -8.51
CA GLU A 81 0.40 2.41 -9.08
C GLU A 81 0.41 2.05 -10.57
N GLU A 82 1.40 2.55 -11.30
CA GLU A 82 1.60 2.21 -12.71
C GLU A 82 1.98 0.75 -12.91
N GLU A 83 2.88 0.20 -12.08
CA GLU A 83 3.21 -1.23 -12.12
C GLU A 83 1.99 -2.10 -11.85
N MET A 84 1.20 -1.78 -10.82
CA MET A 84 -0.04 -2.51 -10.52
C MET A 84 -1.02 -2.48 -11.69
N ARG A 85 -1.15 -1.31 -12.35
CA ARG A 85 -2.03 -1.15 -13.52
C ARG A 85 -1.52 -1.93 -14.74
N ARG A 86 -0.20 -2.01 -14.95
CA ARG A 86 0.41 -2.86 -15.97
C ARG A 86 0.13 -4.34 -15.70
N PHE A 87 0.34 -4.81 -14.47
CA PHE A 87 0.03 -6.18 -14.06
C PHE A 87 -1.44 -6.56 -14.29
N ASP A 88 -2.39 -5.67 -13.97
CA ASP A 88 -3.82 -5.92 -14.21
C ASP A 88 -4.16 -5.93 -15.73
N ALA A 89 -3.51 -5.06 -16.52
CA ALA A 89 -3.67 -5.04 -17.98
C ALA A 89 -3.10 -6.31 -18.65
N GLU A 90 -1.94 -6.79 -18.21
CA GLU A 90 -1.34 -8.04 -18.69
C GLU A 90 -2.20 -9.27 -18.34
N ARG A 91 -2.81 -9.28 -17.14
CA ARG A 91 -3.76 -10.36 -16.75
C ARG A 91 -5.05 -10.36 -17.58
N LYS A 92 -5.54 -9.19 -18.00
CA LYS A 92 -6.77 -9.04 -18.80
C LYS A 92 -6.55 -9.19 -20.31
N GLY A 93 -5.33 -8.97 -20.79
CA GLY A 93 -4.93 -9.05 -22.20
C GLY A 93 -4.24 -10.36 -22.61
N GLY A 94 -3.99 -11.28 -21.69
CA GLY A 94 -3.41 -12.59 -21.97
C GLY A 94 -4.40 -13.52 -22.69
N ILE A 95 -4.20 -13.68 -24.01
CA ILE A 95 -4.71 -14.78 -24.84
C ILE A 95 -3.95 -16.07 -24.48
#